data_AF-A0A7V6UWJ4-F1
#
_entry.id   AF-A0A7V6UWJ4-F1
#
_cell.length_a   1.000
_cell.length_b   1.000
_cell.length_c   1.000
_cell.angle_alpha   90.00
_cell.angle_beta   90.00
_cell.angle_gamma   90.00
#
_symmetry.space_group_name_H-M   'P 1'
#
loop_
_entity.id
_entity.type
_entity.pdbx_description
1 polymer ?
#
loop_
_entity_poly.entity_id
_entity_poly.type
_entity_poly.pdbx_seq_one_letter_code
_entity_poly.pdbx_strand_id
1 'polypeptide(L)'
;MGTMTAYSLNRFSFKLKKIILFAFILPITIPFSLVAVSTFLVISRIGAFNTRMAGIILSGGVDVYSIYLLLQYLAKIPYSLDESARIDGASYFRIYWSIILPQMKPAIATAAIIKALNIYNDFLTPMLYMPSTKLRTVTISLSSFQNDQASNWTALCAGIVIVLLPTLIMYLFLQKYIISGAVSGAVKE
;
A
#
# COMPACT_ATOMS: atom_id res chain seq x y z
N MET A 1 -2.26 3.27 10.13
CA MET A 1 -2.55 1.86 10.45
C MET A 1 -1.30 0.99 10.35
N GLY A 2 -0.64 0.88 9.19
CA GLY A 2 0.48 -0.05 9.00
C GLY A 2 1.66 0.13 9.95
N THR A 3 2.03 1.36 10.26
CA THR A 3 3.11 1.69 11.21
C THR A 3 2.79 1.24 12.64
N MET A 4 1.54 1.39 13.08
CA MET A 4 1.09 0.93 14.40
C MET A 4 1.08 -0.59 14.46
N THR A 5 0.59 -1.26 13.41
CA THR A 5 0.64 -2.73 13.30
C THR A 5 2.07 -3.24 13.37
N ALA A 6 2.98 -2.64 12.59
CA ALA A 6 4.41 -2.99 12.62
C ALA A 6 5.03 -2.74 14.00
N TYR A 7 4.71 -1.62 14.66
CA TYR A 7 5.17 -1.32 16.02
C TYR A 7 4.73 -2.37 17.02
N SER A 8 3.43 -2.69 17.06
CA SER A 8 2.87 -3.70 17.95
C SER A 8 3.48 -5.08 17.70
N LEU A 9 3.64 -5.46 16.44
CA LEU A 9 4.21 -6.76 16.05
C LEU A 9 5.72 -6.83 16.32
N ASN A 10 6.47 -5.75 16.20
CA ASN A 10 7.92 -5.77 16.43
C ASN A 10 8.25 -5.71 17.92
N ARG A 11 7.72 -4.69 18.63
CA ARG A 11 8.14 -4.35 20.00
C ARG A 11 7.50 -5.16 21.13
N PHE A 12 6.38 -5.83 20.86
CA PHE A 12 5.71 -6.64 21.86
C PHE A 12 5.82 -8.14 21.54
N SER A 13 6.00 -8.93 22.58
CA SER A 13 5.91 -10.39 22.54
C SER A 13 4.57 -10.83 23.10
N PHE A 14 3.80 -11.58 22.33
CA PHE A 14 2.52 -12.14 22.76
C PHE A 14 2.25 -13.46 22.03
N LYS A 15 1.44 -14.34 22.65
CA LYS A 15 1.27 -15.75 22.25
C LYS A 15 0.86 -15.92 20.77
N LEU A 16 0.02 -15.03 20.24
CA LEU A 16 -0.53 -15.13 18.88
C LEU A 16 0.30 -14.41 17.79
N LYS A 17 1.45 -13.81 18.13
CA LYS A 17 2.25 -13.00 17.21
C LYS A 17 2.62 -13.75 15.92
N LYS A 18 3.03 -15.02 16.04
CA LYS A 18 3.38 -15.87 14.88
C LYS A 18 2.17 -16.13 13.99
N ILE A 19 1.01 -16.44 14.59
CA ILE A 19 -0.24 -16.69 13.86
C ILE A 19 -0.67 -15.44 13.09
N ILE A 20 -0.62 -14.27 13.71
CA ILE A 20 -0.97 -13.00 13.05
C ILE A 20 -0.01 -12.72 11.88
N LEU A 21 1.29 -12.93 12.05
CA LEU A 21 2.27 -12.77 10.97
C LEU A 21 1.99 -13.73 9.80
N PHE A 22 1.69 -15.00 10.08
CA PHE A 22 1.29 -15.96 9.04
C PHE A 22 -0.03 -15.58 8.36
N ALA A 23 -1.00 -15.07 9.12
CA ALA A 23 -2.28 -14.64 8.59
C ALA A 23 -2.14 -13.48 7.58
N PHE A 24 -1.11 -12.64 7.71
CA PHE A 24 -0.81 -11.63 6.70
C PHE A 24 -0.32 -12.20 5.37
N ILE A 25 0.27 -13.40 5.33
CA ILE A 25 0.77 -14.00 4.09
C ILE A 25 -0.37 -14.64 3.28
N LEU A 26 -1.36 -15.22 3.96
CA LEU A 26 -2.45 -15.98 3.32
C LEU A 26 -3.19 -15.22 2.20
N PRO A 27 -3.51 -13.91 2.32
CA PRO A 27 -4.21 -13.19 1.24
C PRO A 27 -3.41 -13.09 -0.06
N ILE A 28 -2.08 -13.14 -0.01
CA ILE A 28 -1.24 -13.04 -1.21
C ILE A 28 -1.40 -14.29 -2.10
N THR A 29 -1.71 -15.44 -1.50
CA THR A 29 -1.84 -16.71 -2.25
C THR A 29 -3.20 -16.84 -2.94
N ILE A 30 -4.18 -16.04 -2.55
CA ILE A 30 -5.53 -16.07 -3.12
C ILE A 30 -5.58 -15.10 -4.30
N PRO A 31 -5.79 -15.57 -5.54
CA PRO A 31 -5.91 -14.67 -6.68
C PRO A 31 -7.17 -13.81 -6.53
N PHE A 32 -7.01 -12.51 -6.80
CA PHE A 32 -8.06 -11.50 -6.64
C PHE A 32 -9.37 -11.86 -7.36
N SER A 33 -9.28 -12.50 -8.53
CA SER A 33 -10.43 -12.95 -9.31
C SER A 33 -11.37 -13.91 -8.57
N LEU A 34 -10.85 -14.73 -7.64
CA LEU A 34 -11.68 -15.65 -6.85
C LEU A 34 -12.51 -14.95 -5.77
N VAL A 35 -11.98 -13.85 -5.22
CA VAL A 35 -12.64 -13.08 -4.15
C VAL A 35 -13.43 -11.89 -4.68
N ALA A 36 -13.35 -11.60 -5.98
CA ALA A 36 -13.97 -10.44 -6.62
C ALA A 36 -15.49 -10.41 -6.44
N VAL A 37 -16.16 -11.56 -6.60
CA VAL A 37 -17.62 -11.72 -6.43
C VAL A 37 -18.02 -11.45 -4.98
N SER A 38 -17.30 -12.05 -4.03
CA SER A 38 -17.55 -11.86 -2.60
C SER A 38 -17.36 -10.39 -2.20
N THR A 39 -16.32 -9.75 -2.72
CA THR A 39 -16.03 -8.33 -2.51
C THR A 39 -17.14 -7.44 -3.08
N PHE A 40 -17.65 -7.77 -4.28
CA PHE A 40 -18.78 -7.06 -4.89
C PHE A 40 -20.02 -7.09 -4.00
N LEU A 41 -20.35 -8.26 -3.43
CA LEU A 41 -21.51 -8.39 -2.54
C LEU A 41 -21.35 -7.51 -1.30
N VAL A 42 -20.16 -7.46 -0.70
CA VAL A 42 -19.89 -6.61 0.47
C VAL A 42 -20.00 -5.14 0.11
N ILE A 43 -19.33 -4.69 -0.96
CA ILE A 43 -19.34 -3.29 -1.43
C ILE A 43 -20.75 -2.82 -1.79
N SER A 44 -21.55 -3.70 -2.39
CA SER A 44 -22.96 -3.42 -2.71
C SER A 44 -23.82 -3.32 -1.46
N ARG A 45 -23.65 -4.24 -0.50
CA ARG A 45 -24.41 -4.23 0.77
C ARG A 45 -24.17 -2.99 1.61
N ILE A 46 -22.94 -2.47 1.61
CA ILE A 46 -22.61 -1.22 2.33
C ILE A 46 -22.95 0.04 1.53
N GLY A 47 -23.56 -0.09 0.34
CA GLY A 47 -23.97 1.05 -0.50
C GLY A 47 -22.83 1.81 -1.16
N ALA A 48 -21.61 1.24 -1.19
CA ALA A 48 -20.44 1.89 -1.79
C ALA A 48 -20.30 1.60 -3.30
N PHE A 49 -21.07 0.64 -3.83
CA PHE A 49 -21.02 0.28 -5.25
C PHE A 49 -21.32 1.47 -6.16
N ASN A 50 -20.55 1.60 -7.25
CA ASN A 50 -20.64 2.68 -8.21
C ASN A 50 -20.47 4.08 -7.60
N THR A 51 -19.64 4.18 -6.56
CA THR A 51 -19.21 5.44 -5.95
C THR A 51 -17.69 5.47 -5.78
N ARG A 52 -17.10 6.66 -5.62
CA ARG A 52 -15.65 6.80 -5.30
C ARG A 52 -15.27 6.09 -4.00
N MET A 53 -16.24 5.84 -3.11
CA MET A 53 -16.01 5.19 -1.83
C MET A 53 -15.59 3.73 -1.99
N ALA A 54 -16.03 3.03 -3.05
CA ALA A 54 -15.58 1.68 -3.32
C ALA A 54 -14.05 1.62 -3.49
N GLY A 55 -13.48 2.52 -4.31
CA GLY A 55 -12.03 2.62 -4.47
C GLY A 55 -11.33 2.99 -3.17
N ILE A 56 -11.85 3.96 -2.41
CA ILE A 56 -11.24 4.40 -1.14
C ILE A 56 -11.22 3.28 -0.10
N ILE A 57 -12.32 2.53 0.04
CA ILE A 57 -12.41 1.44 1.01
C ILE A 57 -11.48 0.29 0.62
N LEU A 58 -11.52 -0.13 -0.65
CA LEU A 58 -10.72 -1.26 -1.14
C LEU A 58 -9.23 -0.96 -1.14
N SER A 59 -8.84 0.28 -1.45
CA SER A 59 -7.45 0.72 -1.40
C SER A 59 -7.03 1.27 -0.02
N GLY A 60 -7.95 1.46 0.92
CA GLY A 60 -7.68 2.09 2.22
C GLY A 60 -6.89 1.22 3.20
N GLY A 61 -7.04 -0.11 3.07
CA GLY A 61 -6.36 -1.10 3.91
C GLY A 61 -4.84 -1.10 3.76
N VAL A 62 -4.13 -1.64 4.75
CA VAL A 62 -2.66 -1.79 4.65
C VAL A 62 -2.36 -3.08 3.91
N ASP A 63 -1.63 -2.96 2.81
CA ASP A 63 -1.11 -4.10 2.06
C ASP A 63 0.00 -4.82 2.84
N VAL A 64 0.07 -6.14 2.63
CA VAL A 64 0.99 -7.03 3.32
C VAL A 64 2.43 -6.60 3.09
N TYR A 65 2.76 -6.21 1.86
CA TYR A 65 4.08 -5.73 1.49
C TYR A 65 4.51 -4.53 2.35
N SER A 66 3.65 -3.53 2.52
CA SER A 66 3.90 -2.39 3.39
C SER A 66 4.17 -2.80 4.84
N ILE A 67 3.44 -3.79 5.38
CA ILE A 67 3.68 -4.30 6.74
C ILE A 67 5.08 -4.91 6.86
N TYR A 68 5.49 -5.75 5.90
CA TYR A 68 6.83 -6.35 5.90
C TYR A 68 7.94 -5.31 5.78
N LEU A 69 7.80 -4.35 4.88
CA LEU A 69 8.75 -3.27 4.72
C LEU A 69 8.93 -2.48 6.02
N LEU A 70 7.82 -2.13 6.67
CA LEU A 70 7.83 -1.39 7.93
C LEU A 70 8.43 -2.23 9.07
N LEU A 71 8.15 -3.53 9.12
CA LEU A 71 8.74 -4.46 10.11
C LEU A 71 10.26 -4.60 9.94
N GLN A 72 10.73 -4.76 8.70
CA GLN A 72 12.16 -4.86 8.39
C GLN A 72 12.90 -3.57 8.75
N TYR A 73 12.28 -2.42 8.50
CA TYR A 73 12.87 -1.14 8.85
C TYR A 73 12.91 -0.94 10.38
N LEU A 74 11.80 -1.23 11.06
CA LEU A 74 11.68 -1.09 12.51
C LEU A 74 12.64 -2.04 13.26
N ALA A 75 12.93 -3.22 12.71
CA ALA A 75 13.89 -4.16 13.29
C ALA A 75 15.31 -3.60 13.41
N LYS A 76 15.66 -2.57 12.62
CA LYS A 76 16.98 -1.90 12.68
C LYS A 76 17.05 -0.81 13.74
N ILE A 77 15.91 -0.35 14.23
CA ILE A 77 15.86 0.63 15.31
C ILE A 77 16.17 -0.11 16.62
N PRO A 78 17.27 0.21 17.32
CA PRO A 78 17.69 -0.52 18.53
C PRO A 78 16.61 -0.50 19.61
N TYR A 79 16.44 -1.62 20.33
CA TYR A 79 15.53 -1.71 21.47
C TYR A 79 15.98 -0.83 22.65
N SER A 80 17.28 -0.53 22.76
CA SER A 80 17.83 0.33 23.81
C SER A 80 17.26 1.75 23.81
N LEU A 81 16.79 2.25 22.67
CA LEU A 81 16.09 3.55 22.60
C LEU A 81 14.75 3.51 23.33
N ASP A 82 14.00 2.42 23.13
CA ASP A 82 12.73 2.18 23.80
C ASP A 82 12.96 2.02 25.32
N GLU A 83 13.98 1.24 25.72
CA GLU A 83 14.35 1.01 27.13
C GLU A 83 14.79 2.30 27.84
N SER A 84 15.63 3.11 27.19
CA SER A 84 16.08 4.40 27.75
C SER A 84 14.90 5.35 27.96
N ALA A 85 14.02 5.46 26.97
CA ALA A 85 12.83 6.29 27.10
C ALA A 85 11.86 5.77 28.19
N ARG A 86 11.80 4.45 28.42
CA ARG A 86 11.02 3.86 29.51
C ARG A 86 11.59 4.21 30.88
N ILE A 87 12.91 4.24 31.02
CA ILE A 87 13.60 4.69 32.25
C ILE A 87 13.27 6.17 32.52
N ASP A 88 13.21 7.00 31.48
CA ASP A 88 12.77 8.41 31.55
C ASP A 88 11.24 8.58 31.78
N GLY A 89 10.51 7.49 32.03
CA GLY A 89 9.07 7.51 32.33
C GLY A 89 8.16 7.65 31.11
N ALA A 90 8.66 7.49 29.89
CA ALA A 90 7.82 7.55 28.69
C ALA A 90 6.88 6.33 28.59
N SER A 91 5.62 6.58 28.21
CA SER A 91 4.68 5.53 27.84
C SER A 91 4.97 4.98 26.45
N TYR A 92 4.52 3.76 26.14
CA TYR A 92 4.67 3.17 24.80
C TYR A 92 4.06 4.04 23.69
N PHE A 93 2.96 4.74 23.97
CA PHE A 93 2.39 5.70 23.02
C PHE A 93 3.33 6.88 22.76
N ARG A 94 3.98 7.41 23.80
CA ARG A 94 4.94 8.51 23.65
C ARG A 94 6.17 8.05 22.87
N ILE A 95 6.68 6.85 23.15
CA ILE A 95 7.81 6.22 22.44
C ILE A 95 7.46 6.06 20.96
N TYR A 96 6.26 5.54 20.66
CA TYR A 96 5.80 5.39 19.28
C TYR A 96 5.80 6.73 18.53
N TRP A 97 5.12 7.75 19.06
CA TRP A 97 4.95 9.03 18.34
C TRP A 97 6.22 9.89 18.29
N SER A 98 7.06 9.84 19.33
CA SER A 98 8.19 10.77 19.49
C SER A 98 9.52 10.19 19.04
N ILE A 99 9.68 8.86 19.07
CA ILE A 99 10.96 8.19 18.79
C ILE A 99 10.85 7.32 17.55
N ILE A 100 9.90 6.39 17.54
CA ILE A 100 9.81 5.37 16.49
C ILE A 100 9.27 5.96 15.18
N LEU A 101 8.11 6.62 15.22
CA LEU A 101 7.44 7.11 14.02
C LEU A 101 8.29 8.12 13.23
N PRO A 102 9.01 9.07 13.84
CA PRO A 102 9.90 9.97 13.11
C PRO A 102 11.07 9.25 12.42
N GLN A 103 11.61 8.21 13.05
CA GLN A 103 12.69 7.40 12.46
C GLN A 103 12.18 6.54 11.30
N MET A 104 10.91 6.11 11.33
CA MET A 104 10.30 5.33 10.26
C MET A 104 9.91 6.16 9.01
N LYS A 105 10.10 7.49 9.00
CA LYS A 105 9.72 8.37 7.87
C LYS A 105 10.17 7.86 6.50
N PRO A 106 11.43 7.40 6.29
CA PRO A 106 11.86 6.90 4.99
C PRO A 106 11.08 5.65 4.55
N ALA A 107 10.82 4.72 5.47
CA ALA A 107 10.03 3.52 5.19
C ALA A 107 8.56 3.84 4.91
N ILE A 108 7.97 4.78 5.65
CA ILE A 108 6.61 5.26 5.42
C ILE A 108 6.48 5.90 4.05
N ALA A 109 7.45 6.73 3.66
CA ALA A 109 7.49 7.31 2.33
C ALA A 109 7.50 6.20 1.28
N THR A 110 8.42 5.24 1.36
CA THR A 110 8.52 4.12 0.42
C THR A 110 7.22 3.32 0.30
N ALA A 111 6.61 2.95 1.43
CA ALA A 111 5.32 2.25 1.44
C ALA A 111 4.20 3.09 0.78
N ALA A 112 4.12 4.38 1.11
CA ALA A 112 3.12 5.29 0.54
C ALA A 112 3.29 5.46 -0.97
N ILE A 113 4.53 5.55 -1.47
CA ILE A 113 4.84 5.64 -2.89
C ILE A 113 4.37 4.39 -3.63
N ILE A 114 4.80 3.22 -3.18
CA ILE A 114 4.46 1.94 -3.82
C ILE A 114 2.94 1.76 -3.84
N LYS A 115 2.27 2.11 -2.73
CA LYS A 115 0.82 2.07 -2.66
C LYS A 115 0.13 3.06 -3.61
N ALA A 116 0.62 4.30 -3.70
CA ALA A 116 0.08 5.30 -4.63
C ALA A 116 0.23 4.85 -6.09
N LEU A 117 1.39 4.26 -6.44
CA LEU A 117 1.61 3.68 -7.76
C LEU A 117 0.64 2.52 -8.05
N ASN A 118 0.42 1.63 -7.08
CA ASN A 118 -0.54 0.54 -7.23
C ASN A 118 -1.97 1.06 -7.45
N ILE A 119 -2.40 2.06 -6.69
CA ILE A 119 -3.73 2.68 -6.84
C ILE A 119 -3.86 3.37 -8.20
N TYR A 120 -2.81 4.09 -8.62
CA TYR A 120 -2.82 4.81 -9.90
C TYR A 120 -2.90 3.86 -11.09
N ASN A 121 -2.19 2.72 -11.03
CA ASN A 121 -2.18 1.71 -12.08
C ASN A 121 -3.32 0.68 -11.95
N ASP A 122 -4.19 0.80 -10.94
CA ASP A 122 -5.27 -0.16 -10.72
C ASP A 122 -6.32 -0.11 -11.83
N PHE A 123 -6.50 -1.25 -12.48
CA PHE A 123 -7.48 -1.47 -13.54
C PHE A 123 -8.72 -2.21 -13.05
N LEU A 124 -8.56 -3.24 -12.21
CA LEU A 124 -9.64 -4.18 -11.89
C LEU A 124 -10.66 -3.57 -10.92
N THR A 125 -10.18 -2.86 -9.89
CA THR A 125 -11.07 -2.23 -8.89
C THR A 125 -12.07 -1.24 -9.52
N PRO A 126 -11.63 -0.24 -10.32
CA PRO A 126 -12.58 0.68 -10.94
C PRO A 126 -13.49 -0.02 -11.95
N MET A 127 -12.98 -1.00 -12.71
CA MET A 127 -13.79 -1.76 -13.67
C MET A 127 -14.95 -2.51 -12.99
N LEU A 128 -14.67 -3.17 -11.87
CA LEU A 128 -15.64 -4.05 -11.20
C LEU A 128 -16.58 -3.30 -10.27
N TYR A 129 -16.13 -2.22 -9.62
CA TYR A 129 -16.88 -1.60 -8.53
C TYR A 129 -17.26 -0.13 -8.77
N MET A 130 -16.71 0.52 -9.80
CA MET A 130 -16.97 1.92 -10.14
C MET A 130 -17.26 2.11 -11.65
N PRO A 131 -18.23 1.38 -12.24
CA PRO A 131 -18.41 1.32 -13.69
C PRO A 131 -18.90 2.63 -14.34
N SER A 132 -19.42 3.59 -13.56
CA SER A 132 -19.90 4.87 -14.11
C SER A 132 -18.79 5.61 -14.86
N THR A 133 -19.15 6.20 -16.01
CA THR A 133 -18.26 7.06 -16.81
C THR A 133 -17.72 8.25 -16.02
N LYS A 134 -18.47 8.75 -15.02
CA LYS A 134 -18.06 9.85 -14.12
C LYS A 134 -16.99 9.45 -13.09
N LEU A 135 -16.71 8.16 -12.96
CA LEU A 135 -15.75 7.58 -12.01
C LEU A 135 -14.54 6.95 -12.69
N ARG A 136 -14.39 7.11 -14.01
CA ARG A 136 -13.30 6.53 -14.78
C ARG A 136 -11.94 7.01 -14.25
N THR A 137 -11.07 6.05 -14.00
CA THR A 137 -9.66 6.30 -13.75
C THR A 137 -8.91 6.46 -15.07
N VAL A 138 -7.67 6.92 -14.98
CA VAL A 138 -6.76 7.05 -16.12
C VAL A 138 -6.61 5.70 -16.83
N THR A 139 -6.43 4.61 -16.08
CA THR A 139 -6.27 3.24 -16.59
C THR A 139 -7.52 2.71 -17.31
N ILE A 140 -8.73 3.00 -16.79
CA ILE A 140 -9.99 2.63 -17.47
C ILE A 140 -10.23 3.46 -18.74
N SER A 141 -9.85 4.73 -18.72
CA SER A 141 -9.97 5.59 -19.89
C SER A 141 -9.07 5.08 -21.02
N LEU A 142 -7.87 4.61 -20.67
CA LEU A 142 -6.94 4.03 -21.63
C LEU A 142 -7.47 2.75 -22.30
N SER A 143 -8.15 1.87 -21.56
CA SER A 143 -8.71 0.64 -22.14
C SER A 143 -9.86 0.90 -23.11
N SER A 144 -10.55 2.04 -23.00
CA SER A 144 -11.63 2.39 -23.94
C SER A 144 -11.13 2.59 -25.38
N PHE A 145 -9.86 2.98 -25.58
CA PHE A 145 -9.25 3.09 -26.90
C PHE A 145 -8.98 1.74 -27.59
N GLN A 146 -8.94 0.65 -26.82
CA GLN A 146 -8.76 -0.71 -27.37
C GLN A 146 -10.08 -1.27 -27.94
N ASN A 147 -11.21 -0.93 -27.31
CA ASN A 147 -12.52 -1.50 -27.64
C ASN A 147 -13.25 -0.77 -28.78
N ASP A 148 -12.73 0.36 -29.25
CA ASP A 148 -13.31 1.07 -30.40
C ASP A 148 -13.04 0.28 -31.69
N GLN A 149 -14.06 0.06 -32.52
CA GLN A 149 -14.04 -0.84 -33.70
C GLN A 149 -12.98 -0.49 -34.75
N ALA A 150 -12.37 0.70 -34.67
CA ALA A 150 -11.23 1.12 -35.46
C ALA A 150 -10.03 1.39 -34.54
N SER A 151 -9.60 0.39 -33.76
CA SER A 151 -8.58 0.49 -32.71
C SER A 151 -7.48 1.48 -33.10
N ASN A 152 -7.55 2.69 -32.54
CA ASN A 152 -6.63 3.75 -32.88
C ASN A 152 -5.35 3.53 -32.06
N TRP A 153 -4.51 2.63 -32.57
CA TRP A 153 -3.24 2.26 -31.96
C TRP A 153 -2.37 3.48 -31.65
N THR A 154 -2.41 4.49 -32.51
CA THR A 154 -1.72 5.76 -32.30
C THR A 154 -2.21 6.48 -31.04
N ALA A 155 -3.53 6.62 -30.86
CA ALA A 155 -4.12 7.23 -29.68
C ALA A 155 -3.88 6.41 -28.41
N LEU A 156 -3.92 5.07 -28.51
CA LEU A 156 -3.61 4.17 -27.39
C LEU A 156 -2.15 4.32 -26.95
N CYS A 157 -1.19 4.30 -27.87
CA CYS A 157 0.23 4.47 -27.57
C CYS A 157 0.52 5.86 -26.96
N ALA A 158 -0.08 6.92 -27.51
CA ALA A 158 0.04 8.27 -26.95
C ALA A 158 -0.56 8.33 -25.52
N GLY A 159 -1.71 7.69 -25.31
CA GLY A 159 -2.32 7.53 -24.00
C GLY A 159 -1.40 6.84 -23.01
N ILE A 160 -0.82 5.68 -23.38
CA ILE A 160 0.14 4.94 -22.55
C ILE A 160 1.30 5.85 -22.11
N VAL A 161 1.90 6.62 -23.04
CA VAL A 161 2.98 7.56 -22.71
C VAL A 161 2.53 8.60 -21.68
N ILE A 162 1.34 9.19 -21.86
CA ILE A 162 0.78 10.16 -20.91
C ILE A 162 0.54 9.52 -19.54
N VAL A 163 0.02 8.29 -19.48
CA VAL A 163 -0.21 7.57 -18.21
C VAL A 163 1.11 7.26 -17.49
N LEU A 164 2.17 6.94 -18.25
CA LEU A 164 3.49 6.62 -17.71
C LEU A 164 4.25 7.85 -17.19
N LEU A 165 3.99 9.05 -17.71
CA LEU A 165 4.71 10.25 -17.28
C LEU A 165 4.58 10.54 -15.77
N PRO A 166 3.37 10.57 -15.16
CA PRO A 166 3.23 10.78 -13.72
C PRO A 166 3.92 9.71 -12.86
N THR A 167 3.86 8.44 -13.26
CA THR A 167 4.51 7.34 -12.52
C THR A 167 6.02 7.45 -12.60
N LEU A 168 6.57 7.82 -13.77
CA LEU A 168 7.99 8.07 -13.96
C LEU A 168 8.48 9.28 -13.17
N ILE A 169 7.73 10.39 -13.19
CA ILE A 169 8.02 11.58 -12.39
C ILE A 169 8.03 11.23 -10.90
N MET A 170 6.99 10.55 -10.42
CA MET A 170 6.96 10.07 -9.03
C MET A 170 8.20 9.23 -8.73
N TYR A 171 8.53 8.24 -9.56
CA TYR A 171 9.70 7.41 -9.36
C TYR A 171 11.01 8.22 -9.26
N LEU A 172 11.25 9.18 -10.17
CA LEU A 172 12.49 9.98 -10.19
C LEU A 172 12.69 10.80 -8.91
N PHE A 173 11.62 11.39 -8.37
CA PHE A 173 11.69 12.15 -7.12
C PHE A 173 11.82 11.24 -5.88
N LEU A 174 11.35 10.00 -5.99
CA LEU A 174 11.10 9.12 -4.85
C LEU A 174 12.10 7.96 -4.74
N GLN A 175 12.85 7.65 -5.81
CA GLN A 175 13.84 6.56 -5.88
C GLN A 175 14.86 6.60 -4.75
N LYS A 176 15.27 7.80 -4.29
CA LYS A 176 16.23 7.96 -3.17
C LYS A 176 15.70 7.38 -1.86
N TYR A 177 14.38 7.47 -1.63
CA TYR A 177 13.73 6.92 -0.43
C TYR A 177 13.52 5.41 -0.57
N ILE A 178 13.17 4.95 -1.78
CA ILE A 178 12.98 3.53 -2.09
C ILE A 178 14.29 2.76 -1.90
N ILE A 179 15.40 3.25 -2.46
CA ILE A 179 16.71 2.61 -2.39
C ILE A 179 17.22 2.58 -0.94
N SER A 180 17.09 3.69 -0.18
CA SER A 180 17.47 3.70 1.23
C SER A 180 16.63 2.72 2.08
N GLY A 181 15.33 2.61 1.80
CA GLY A 181 14.45 1.64 2.49
C GLY A 181 14.73 0.18 2.15
N ALA A 182 14.98 -0.12 0.86
CA ALA A 182 15.21 -1.47 0.35
C ALA A 182 16.61 -2.00 0.67
N VAL A 183 17.66 -1.18 0.46
CA VAL A 183 19.06 -1.59 0.66
C VAL A 183 19.37 -1.80 2.13
N SER A 184 18.85 -0.98 3.04
CA SER A 184 19.04 -1.25 4.46
C SER A 184 18.45 -2.62 4.87
N GLY A 185 17.44 -3.16 4.16
CA GLY A 185 16.85 -4.48 4.45
C GLY A 185 17.70 -5.67 3.98
N ALA A 186 18.65 -5.42 3.08
CA ALA A 186 19.55 -6.43 2.51
C ALA A 186 20.90 -6.53 3.23
N VAL A 187 21.31 -5.49 3.96
CA VAL A 187 22.56 -5.52 4.75
C VAL A 187 22.25 -6.13 6.13
N LYS A 188 22.55 -7.42 6.26
CA LYS A 188 22.79 -8.06 7.56
C LYS A 188 24.18 -7.62 8.02
N GLU A 189 24.25 -6.94 9.16
CA GLU A 189 25.37 -7.10 10.09
C GLU A 189 24.89 -7.96 11.25
#